data_AF-A0A7V8JYK3-F1
#
_entry.id   AF-A0A7V8JYK3-F1
#
_cell.length_a   1.000
_cell.length_b   1.000
_cell.length_c   1.000
_cell.angle_alpha   90.00
_cell.angle_beta   90.00
_cell.angle_gamma   90.00
#
_symmetry.space_group_name_H-M   'P 1'
#
loop_
_entity.id
_entity.type
_entity.pdbx_description
1 polymer ?
#
loop_
_entity_poly.entity_id
_entity_poly.type
_entity_poly.pdbx_seq_one_letter_code
_entity_poly.pdbx_strand_id
1 'polypeptide(L)'
;MSNQSASAPDTPTRTADGVLVGPNGMTLYTFTKDAAGSGTSACNGQCATNWPPLGVAETARPMGGYTIIIREDGKRQWAYKGWPLYYWAKDAKPGDKTGDGFANGAWKLARP
;
A
#
# COMPACT_ATOMS: atom_id res chain seq x y z
N MET A 1 -35.89 9.68 13.12
CA MET A 1 -34.70 10.45 12.73
C MET A 1 -33.53 9.48 12.66
N SER A 2 -33.37 8.79 11.53
CA SER A 2 -32.31 7.77 11.39
C SER A 2 -31.09 8.44 10.79
N ASN A 3 -30.06 8.60 11.63
CA ASN A 3 -28.81 9.24 11.28
C ASN A 3 -28.07 8.33 10.29
N GLN A 4 -27.95 8.78 9.03
CA GLN A 4 -27.17 8.09 8.00
C GLN A 4 -25.69 8.27 8.34
N SER A 5 -25.09 7.27 8.98
CA SER A 5 -23.64 7.12 9.02
C SER A 5 -23.17 6.85 7.59
N ALA A 6 -22.54 7.83 6.96
CA ALA A 6 -21.93 7.67 5.65
C ALA A 6 -20.87 6.55 5.74
N SER A 7 -21.12 5.43 5.08
CA SER A 7 -20.16 4.35 4.88
C SER A 7 -18.90 4.94 4.25
N ALA A 8 -17.73 4.70 4.84
CA ALA A 8 -16.46 5.04 4.21
C ALA A 8 -16.40 4.37 2.82
N PRO A 9 -15.76 4.97 1.81
CA PRO A 9 -15.60 4.30 0.51
C PRO A 9 -14.90 2.95 0.72
N ASP A 10 -15.38 1.90 0.07
CA ASP A 10 -14.89 0.51 0.12
C ASP A 10 -13.45 0.33 -0.44
N THR A 11 -12.70 1.41 -0.58
CA THR A 11 -11.34 1.39 -1.09
C THR A 11 -10.36 0.84 -0.06
N PRO A 12 -9.31 0.12 -0.49
CA PRO A 12 -8.36 -0.52 0.44
C PRO A 12 -7.47 0.47 1.21
N THR A 13 -7.52 1.76 0.88
CA THR A 13 -6.74 2.81 1.55
C THR A 13 -7.59 4.07 1.73
N ARG A 14 -7.10 4.99 2.56
CA ARG A 14 -7.60 6.37 2.71
C ARG A 14 -6.48 7.36 2.42
N THR A 15 -6.82 8.64 2.31
CA THR A 15 -5.81 9.72 2.22
C THR A 15 -5.72 10.49 3.53
N ALA A 16 -4.49 10.71 4.01
CA ALA A 16 -4.18 11.60 5.14
C ALA A 16 -2.97 12.46 4.76
N ASP A 17 -3.08 13.78 4.91
CA ASP A 17 -2.03 14.76 4.55
C ASP A 17 -1.44 14.56 3.14
N GLY A 18 -2.31 14.24 2.18
CA GLY A 18 -1.93 14.00 0.78
C GLY A 18 -1.14 12.71 0.53
N VAL A 19 -1.19 11.75 1.47
CA VAL A 19 -0.51 10.45 1.41
C VAL A 19 -1.53 9.34 1.60
N LEU A 20 -1.35 8.21 0.91
CA LEU A 20 -2.18 7.02 1.12
C LEU A 20 -1.81 6.35 2.44
N VAL A 21 -2.83 5.95 3.19
CA VAL A 21 -2.71 5.19 4.43
C VAL A 21 -3.55 3.92 4.37
N GLY A 22 -3.02 2.84 4.93
CA GLY A 22 -3.72 1.56 4.99
C GLY A 22 -4.90 1.55 5.96
N PRO A 23 -5.64 0.43 6.07
CA PRO A 23 -6.77 0.29 7.00
C PRO A 23 -6.40 0.53 8.47
N ASN A 24 -5.15 0.24 8.85
CA ASN A 24 -4.59 0.52 10.18
C ASN A 24 -4.14 1.98 10.39
N GLY A 25 -4.32 2.86 9.39
CA GLY A 25 -3.91 4.27 9.45
C GLY A 25 -2.41 4.51 9.23
N MET A 26 -1.62 3.46 8.99
CA MET A 26 -0.18 3.59 8.74
C MET A 26 0.09 4.08 7.32
N THR A 27 1.15 4.87 7.17
CA THR A 27 1.63 5.38 5.88
C THR A 27 1.95 4.24 4.92
N LEU A 28 1.55 4.42 3.66
CA LEU A 28 1.91 3.52 2.57
C LEU A 28 2.99 4.13 1.68
N TYR A 29 3.78 3.25 1.08
CA TYR A 29 4.92 3.57 0.24
C TYR A 29 4.87 2.78 -1.06
N THR A 30 5.58 3.30 -2.07
CA THR A 30 5.87 2.65 -3.34
C THR A 30 7.39 2.46 -3.48
N PHE A 31 7.80 1.40 -4.18
CA PHE A 31 9.20 1.08 -4.40
C PHE A 31 9.59 1.34 -5.87
N THR A 32 10.58 2.20 -6.10
CA THR A 32 10.96 2.60 -7.47
C THR A 32 11.63 1.49 -8.28
N LYS A 33 12.00 0.36 -7.65
CA LYS A 33 12.50 -0.81 -8.37
C LYS A 33 11.37 -1.72 -8.87
N ASP A 34 10.14 -1.48 -8.44
CA ASP A 34 8.98 -2.09 -9.08
C ASP A 34 8.70 -1.41 -10.42
N ALA A 35 8.07 -2.14 -11.34
CA ALA A 35 7.58 -1.60 -12.60
C ALA A 35 6.07 -1.44 -12.52
N ALA A 36 5.57 -0.23 -12.71
CA ALA A 36 4.14 0.05 -12.65
C ALA A 36 3.36 -0.83 -13.64
N GLY A 37 2.34 -1.53 -13.14
CA GLY A 37 1.47 -2.36 -13.97
C GLY A 37 2.07 -3.71 -14.39
N SER A 38 3.25 -4.11 -13.88
CA SER A 38 3.84 -5.42 -14.19
C SER A 38 3.04 -6.61 -13.65
N GLY A 39 2.16 -6.38 -12.67
CA GLY A 39 1.46 -7.45 -11.97
C GLY A 39 2.32 -8.20 -10.94
N THR A 40 3.54 -7.72 -10.67
CA THR A 40 4.53 -8.34 -9.76
C THR A 40 5.25 -7.28 -8.91
N SER A 41 6.14 -7.73 -8.02
CA SER A 41 6.94 -6.87 -7.13
C SER A 41 8.37 -7.40 -7.07
N ALA A 42 9.36 -6.52 -7.15
CA ALA A 42 10.77 -6.81 -6.93
C ALA A 42 11.12 -6.92 -5.43
N CYS A 43 10.24 -6.46 -4.54
CA CYS A 43 10.44 -6.57 -3.09
C CYS A 43 9.91 -7.91 -2.54
N ASN A 44 10.79 -8.92 -2.44
CA ASN A 44 10.48 -10.26 -1.92
C ASN A 44 11.43 -10.66 -0.75
N GLY A 45 11.10 -11.74 -0.05
CA GLY A 45 11.89 -12.25 1.08
C GLY A 45 12.11 -11.19 2.17
N GLN A 46 13.37 -10.95 2.54
CA GLN A 46 13.73 -9.97 3.58
C GLN A 46 13.28 -8.54 3.25
N CYS A 47 13.19 -8.19 1.96
CA CYS A 47 12.63 -6.90 1.57
C CYS A 47 11.19 -6.78 2.08
N ALA A 48 10.37 -7.81 1.88
CA ALA A 48 8.97 -7.83 2.31
C ALA A 48 8.79 -7.95 3.83
N THR A 49 9.81 -8.44 4.56
CA THR A 49 9.83 -8.38 6.04
C THR A 49 9.99 -6.94 6.51
N ASN A 50 10.91 -6.18 5.89
CA ASN A 50 11.19 -4.80 6.26
C ASN A 50 10.14 -3.83 5.70
N TRP A 51 9.58 -4.14 4.53
CA TRP A 51 8.54 -3.40 3.84
C TRP A 51 7.31 -4.28 3.62
N PRO A 52 6.48 -4.50 4.66
CA PRO A 52 5.35 -5.41 4.57
C PRO A 52 4.37 -5.00 3.46
N PRO A 53 3.99 -5.92 2.55
CA PRO A 53 2.97 -5.66 1.54
C PRO A 53 1.63 -5.28 2.17
N LEU A 54 0.92 -4.34 1.54
CA LEU A 54 -0.51 -4.17 1.81
C LEU A 54 -1.27 -5.37 1.21
N GLY A 55 -1.58 -6.34 2.07
CA GLY A 55 -2.28 -7.56 1.68
C GLY A 55 -3.71 -7.31 1.19
N VAL A 56 -4.24 -8.28 0.44
CA VAL A 56 -5.60 -8.23 -0.12
C VAL A 56 -6.47 -9.29 0.54
N ALA A 57 -7.63 -8.90 1.06
CA ALA A 57 -8.63 -9.85 1.54
C ALA A 57 -9.12 -10.77 0.39
N GLU A 58 -9.42 -12.02 0.69
CA GLU A 58 -9.78 -13.03 -0.32
C GLU A 58 -10.96 -12.59 -1.22
N THR A 59 -11.97 -11.99 -0.61
CA THR A 59 -13.20 -11.51 -1.27
C THR A 59 -13.00 -10.20 -2.03
N ALA A 60 -11.92 -9.46 -1.78
CA ALA A 60 -11.72 -8.17 -2.41
C ALA A 60 -11.40 -8.32 -3.91
N ARG A 61 -11.81 -7.33 -4.69
CA ARG A 61 -11.68 -7.28 -6.16
C ARG A 61 -11.10 -5.92 -6.59
N PRO A 62 -10.40 -5.85 -7.73
CA PRO A 62 -9.88 -4.58 -8.25
C PRO A 62 -10.99 -3.53 -8.36
N MET A 63 -10.66 -2.26 -8.08
CA MET A 63 -11.63 -1.16 -8.15
C MET A 63 -10.94 0.17 -8.42
N GLY A 64 -11.51 0.99 -9.31
CA GLY A 64 -10.94 2.29 -9.66
C GLY A 64 -9.46 2.18 -10.05
N GLY A 65 -8.59 2.95 -9.38
CA GLY A 65 -7.14 2.89 -9.56
C GLY A 65 -6.44 1.72 -8.86
N TYR A 66 -7.15 0.87 -8.11
CA TYR A 66 -6.58 -0.24 -7.37
C TYR A 66 -6.60 -1.55 -8.16
N THR A 67 -5.44 -2.18 -8.28
CA THR A 67 -5.26 -3.50 -8.89
C THR A 67 -4.67 -4.47 -7.88
N ILE A 68 -4.74 -5.76 -8.19
CA ILE A 68 -4.17 -6.82 -7.36
C ILE A 68 -3.00 -7.43 -8.12
N ILE A 69 -1.86 -7.56 -7.45
CA ILE A 69 -0.72 -8.30 -7.95
C ILE A 69 -0.60 -9.65 -7.24
N ILE A 70 -0.02 -10.63 -7.94
CA ILE A 70 0.37 -11.91 -7.34
C ILE A 70 1.89 -11.88 -7.18
N ARG A 71 2.35 -12.00 -5.94
CA ARG A 71 3.76 -12.00 -5.60
C ARG A 71 4.38 -13.37 -5.86
N GLU A 72 5.71 -13.43 -5.88
CA GLU A 72 6.45 -14.69 -6.06
C GLU A 72 6.15 -15.74 -4.98
N ASP A 73 5.79 -15.28 -3.77
CA ASP A 73 5.37 -16.14 -2.65
C ASP A 73 3.90 -16.57 -2.72
N GLY A 74 3.21 -16.28 -3.84
CA GLY A 74 1.80 -16.59 -4.06
C GLY A 74 0.82 -15.68 -3.35
N LYS A 75 1.29 -14.73 -2.51
CA LYS A 75 0.40 -13.82 -1.78
C LYS A 75 -0.11 -12.70 -2.68
N ARG A 76 -1.31 -12.23 -2.37
CA ARG A 76 -1.93 -11.08 -3.02
C ARG A 76 -1.54 -9.77 -2.34
N GLN A 77 -1.22 -8.77 -3.15
CA GLN A 77 -0.91 -7.41 -2.68
C GLN A 77 -1.70 -6.37 -3.49
N TRP A 78 -2.13 -5.31 -2.80
CA TRP A 78 -2.74 -4.16 -3.44
C TRP A 78 -1.68 -3.31 -4.16
N ALA A 79 -2.02 -2.87 -5.36
CA ALA A 79 -1.32 -1.84 -6.08
C ALA A 79 -2.27 -0.66 -6.35
N TYR A 80 -1.74 0.56 -6.39
CA TYR A 80 -2.48 1.76 -6.78
C TYR A 80 -1.84 2.41 -7.99
N LYS A 81 -2.63 2.66 -9.03
CA LYS A 81 -2.17 3.13 -10.35
C LYS A 81 -1.00 2.29 -10.88
N GLY A 82 -1.05 0.98 -10.64
CA GLY A 82 -0.03 0.01 -11.05
C GLY A 82 1.17 -0.13 -10.10
N TRP A 83 1.31 0.70 -9.07
CA TRP A 83 2.42 0.62 -8.12
C TRP A 83 2.06 -0.23 -6.89
N PRO A 84 2.83 -1.29 -6.56
CA PRO A 84 2.58 -2.09 -5.37
C PRO A 84 2.71 -1.24 -4.09
N LEU A 85 1.80 -1.46 -3.13
CA LEU A 85 1.73 -0.67 -1.89
C LEU A 85 2.33 -1.44 -0.72
N TYR A 86 3.16 -0.75 0.06
CA TYR A 86 3.87 -1.33 1.22
C TYR A 86 3.73 -0.46 2.45
N TYR A 87 3.78 -1.10 3.61
CA TYR A 87 4.08 -0.46 4.89
C TYR A 87 5.59 -0.39 5.11
N TRP A 88 6.00 0.35 6.14
CA TRP A 88 7.37 0.36 6.64
C TRP A 88 7.43 -0.20 8.06
N ALA A 89 8.25 -1.23 8.29
CA ALA A 89 8.29 -1.93 9.57
C ALA A 89 8.81 -1.08 10.75
N LYS A 90 9.44 0.08 10.47
CA LYS A 90 9.91 1.01 11.52
C LYS A 90 8.98 2.20 11.76
N ASP A 91 7.91 2.34 10.99
CA ASP A 91 6.85 3.28 11.38
C ASP A 91 6.09 2.68 12.57
N ALA A 92 6.00 3.41 13.68
CA ALA A 92 5.46 2.90 14.94
C ALA A 92 4.01 3.33 15.18
N LYS A 93 3.57 4.43 14.55
CA LYS A 93 2.21 4.97 14.69
C LYS A 93 1.72 5.67 13.41
N PRO A 94 0.39 5.86 13.26
CA PRO A 94 -0.16 6.66 12.18
C PRO A 94 0.48 8.05 12.09
N GLY A 95 0.77 8.49 10.87
CA GLY A 95 1.46 9.74 10.59
C GLY A 95 2.98 9.65 10.54
N ASP A 96 3.59 8.58 11.03
CA ASP A 96 5.03 8.32 10.81
C ASP A 96 5.29 8.15 9.30
N LYS A 97 6.38 8.75 8.83
CA LYS A 97 6.81 8.75 7.42
C LYS A 97 8.30 8.40 7.30
N THR A 98 8.82 7.60 8.23
CA THR A 98 10.27 7.41 8.42
C THR A 98 10.94 6.59 7.32
N GLY A 99 10.14 5.95 6.46
CA GLY A 99 10.62 5.21 5.29
C GLY A 99 10.87 6.08 4.05
N ASP A 100 10.36 7.32 4.02
CA ASP A 100 10.50 8.16 2.83
C ASP A 100 11.97 8.49 2.54
N GLY A 101 12.40 8.32 1.30
CA GLY A 101 13.78 8.55 0.90
C GLY A 101 14.75 7.40 1.22
N PHE A 102 14.30 6.30 1.84
CA PHE A 102 15.17 5.17 2.19
C PHE A 102 15.84 4.54 0.95
N ALA A 103 17.02 3.95 1.15
CA ALA A 103 17.84 3.31 0.12
C ALA A 103 18.10 4.22 -1.09
N ASN A 104 18.75 5.37 -0.85
CA ASN A 104 19.04 6.38 -1.87
C ASN A 104 17.80 6.87 -2.62
N GLY A 105 16.68 7.02 -1.90
CA GLY A 105 15.44 7.52 -2.47
C GLY A 105 14.60 6.48 -3.20
N ALA A 106 14.90 5.18 -3.09
CA ALA A 106 14.13 4.13 -3.76
C ALA A 106 12.73 3.92 -3.15
N TRP A 107 12.51 4.34 -1.91
CA TRP A 107 11.21 4.28 -1.26
C TRP A 107 10.58 5.67 -1.19
N LYS A 108 9.33 5.75 -1.64
CA LYS A 108 8.58 7.01 -1.76
C LYS A 108 7.22 6.87 -1.09
N LEU A 109 6.73 7.95 -0.48
CA LEU A 109 5.34 8.03 -0.03
C LEU A 109 4.37 7.72 -1.18
N ALA A 110 3.42 6.82 -0.95
CA ALA A 110 2.35 6.55 -1.90
C ALA A 110 1.33 7.69 -1.85
N ARG A 111 0.93 8.23 -3.00
CA ARG A 111 0.00 9.36 -3.10
C ARG A 111 -1.18 9.04 -4.03
N PRO A 112 -2.37 9.64 -3.81
CA PRO A 112 -3.51 9.52 -4.71
C PRO A 112 -3.22 10.00 -6.14
#